data_AF-A0A6L9UL65-F1
#
_entry.id   AF-A0A6L9UL65-F1
#
_cell.length_a   1.000
_cell.length_b   1.000
_cell.length_c   1.000
_cell.angle_alpha   90.00
_cell.angle_beta   90.00
_cell.angle_gamma   90.00
#
_symmetry.space_group_name_H-M   'P 1'
#
loop_
_entity.id
_entity.type
_entity.pdbx_description
1 polymer ?
#
loop_
_entity_poly.entity_id
_entity_poly.type
_entity_poly.pdbx_seq_one_letter_code
_entity_poly.pdbx_strand_id
1 'polypeptide(L)' 'LIQSAKMNDVDPLAWLTQTLERIAAGWPSSDIEALMPWKFQK' A
#
# COMPACT_ATOMS: atom_id res chain seq x y z
N LEU A 1 -8.05 5.71 0.64
CA LEU A 1 -6.91 4.84 1.01
C LEU A 1 -7.39 3.57 1.71
N ILE A 2 -7.77 3.58 3.00
CA ILE A 2 -8.33 2.39 3.69
C ILE A 2 -9.61 1.87 3.01
N GLN A 3 -10.54 2.78 2.68
CA GLN A 3 -11.77 2.44 1.96
C GLN A 3 -11.49 1.89 0.56
N SER A 4 -10.42 2.37 -0.08
CA SER A 4 -9.98 1.93 -1.41
C SER A 4 -9.40 0.51 -1.36
N ALA A 5 -8.63 0.16 -0.33
CA ALA A 5 -8.16 -1.21 -0.09
C ALA A 5 -9.34 -2.17 0.13
N LYS A 6 -10.28 -1.79 1.01
CA LYS A 6 -11.49 -2.58 1.26
C LYS A 6 -12.35 -2.80 0.01
N MET A 7 -12.41 -1.83 -0.89
CA MET A 7 -13.14 -1.94 -2.16
C MET A 7 -12.43 -2.80 -3.22
N ASN A 8 -11.11 -3.02 -3.08
CA ASN A 8 -10.32 -3.85 -4.01
C ASN A 8 -10.11 -5.29 -3.51
N ASP A 9 -10.86 -5.73 -2.49
CA ASP A 9 -10.66 -7.02 -1.81
C ASP A 9 -9.26 -7.16 -1.17
N VAL A 10 -8.58 -6.03 -0.96
CA VAL A 10 -7.26 -5.99 -0.35
C VAL A 10 -7.41 -5.75 1.13
N ASP A 11 -6.80 -6.62 1.94
CA ASP A 11 -6.78 -6.47 3.38
C ASP A 11 -6.14 -5.12 3.76
N PRO A 12 -6.92 -4.18 4.34
CA PRO A 12 -6.46 -2.82 4.56
C PRO A 12 -5.35 -2.75 5.61
N LEU A 13 -5.28 -3.72 6.52
CA LEU A 13 -4.25 -3.82 7.55
C LEU A 13 -2.95 -4.34 6.95
N ALA A 14 -3.02 -5.40 6.13
CA ALA A 14 -1.84 -5.94 5.43
C ALA A 14 -1.22 -4.91 4.48
N TRP A 15 -2.04 -4.21 3.71
CA TRP A 15 -1.58 -3.14 2.81
C TRP A 15 -0.94 -1.97 3.56
N LEU A 16 -1.55 -1.53 4.66
CA LEU A 16 -1.05 -0.41 5.47
C LEU A 16 0.32 -0.75 6.09
N THR A 17 0.46 -1.94 6.68
CA THR A 17 1.72 -2.41 7.26
C THR A 17 2.83 -2.41 6.21
N GLN A 18 2.58 -2.99 5.04
CA GLN A 18 3.61 -3.06 3.99
C GLN A 18 3.93 -1.68 3.40
N THR A 19 2.94 -0.79 3.30
CA THR A 19 3.15 0.61 2.89
C THR A 19 4.06 1.33 3.89
N LEU A 20 3.81 1.15 5.19
CA LEU A 20 4.64 1.72 6.25
C LEU A 20 6.05 1.13 6.25
N GLU A 21 6.21 -0.18 6.04
CA GLU A 21 7.53 -0.83 5.91
C GLU A 21 8.31 -0.27 4.73
N ARG A 22 7.66 -0.07 3.58
CA ARG A 22 8.28 0.53 2.40
C ARG A 22 8.73 1.96 2.66
N ILE A 23 7.85 2.78 3.25
CA ILE A 23 8.19 4.17 3.64
C ILE A 23 9.37 4.17 4.62
N ALA A 24 9.37 3.28 5.62
CA ALA A 24 10.45 3.13 6.59
C ALA A 24 11.76 2.65 5.94
N ALA A 25 11.68 1.85 4.88
CA ALA A 25 12.84 1.42 4.08
C ALA A 25 13.42 2.53 3.18
N GLY A 26 12.84 3.74 3.19
CA GLY A 26 13.30 4.87 2.39
C GLY A 26 12.76 4.88 0.97
N TRP A 27 11.51 4.44 0.76
CA TRP A 27 10.90 4.40 -0.56
C TRP A 27 10.99 5.76 -1.27
N PRO A 28 11.43 5.79 -2.54
CA PRO A 28 11.45 7.02 -3.31
C PRO A 28 10.01 7.53 -3.54
N SER A 29 9.80 8.82 -3.30
CA SER A 29 8.51 9.50 -3.49
C SER A 29 8.01 9.51 -4.94
N SER A 30 8.84 9.12 -5.91
CA SER A 30 8.41 8.87 -7.30
C SER A 30 7.54 7.62 -7.45
N ASP A 31 7.66 6.63 -6.55
CA ASP A 31 6.95 5.35 -6.65
C ASP A 31 5.72 5.26 -5.73
N ILE A 32 5.10 6.40 -5.41
CA ILE A 32 3.85 6.43 -4.64
C ILE A 32 2.73 5.64 -5.34
N GLU A 33 2.76 5.55 -6.68
CA GLU A 33 1.83 4.70 -7.44
C GLU A 33 1.96 3.21 -7.08
N ALA A 34 3.15 2.75 -6.70
CA ALA A 34 3.37 1.37 -6.24
C ALA A 34 2.85 1.12 -4.81
N LEU A 35 2.62 2.19 -4.04
CA LEU A 35 1.98 2.12 -2.71
C LEU A 35 0.45 2.09 -2.80
N MET A 36 -0.13 2.20 -4.00
CA MET A 36 -1.58 2.17 -4.14
C MET A 36 -2.13 0.78 -3.82
N PRO A 37 -3.30 0.69 -3.17
CA PRO A 37 -3.82 -0.58 -2.67
C PRO A 37 -4.14 -1.60 -3.76
N TRP A 38 -4.41 -1.20 -4.99
CA TRP A 38 -4.61 -2.11 -6.13
C TRP A 38 -3.32 -2.66 -6.74
N LYS A 39 -2.16 -2.03 -6.47
CA LYS A 39 -0.83 -2.53 -6.84
C LYS A 39 -0.25 -3.49 -5.80
N PHE A 40 -0.93 -3.63 -4.67
CA PHE A 40 -0.59 -4.59 -3.63
C PHE A 40 -0.83 -6.00 -4.16
N GLN A 41 0.23 -6.65 -4.65
CA GLN A 41 0.23 -8.08 -4.92
C GLN A 41 0.72 -8.80 -3.66
N LYS A 42 -0.10 -9.72 -3.16
CA LYS A 42 0.22 -10.60 -2.04
C LYS A 42 1.20 -11.69 -2.47
#